data_AF-A0A7X1U366-F1
#
_entry.id   AF-A0A7X1U366-F1
#
_cell.length_a   1.000
_cell.length_b   1.000
_cell.length_c   1.000
_cell.angle_alpha   90.00
_cell.angle_beta   90.00
_cell.angle_gamma   90.00
#
_symmetry.space_group_name_H-M   'P 1'
#
loop_
_entity.id
_entity.type
_entity.pdbx_description
1 polymer ?
#
loop_
_entity_poly.entity_id
_entity_poly.type
_entity_poly.pdbx_seq_one_letter_code
_entity_poly.pdbx_strand_id
1 'polypeptide(L)'
;MEIMVKITFSPIYAPTFDLLKTLNVEGYKLTVNGKEFDFSPLEKGYELSLEAIGSELFTDKAVMSTDGVLSITLLMPYDEATATDAIRFPVPVTVTAAGPVDIPTNHPAQPPVTPTVEDDHGLLAEQENLH
;
A
#
# COMPACT_ATOMS: atom_id res chain seq x y z
N MET A 1 -15.32 12.89 1.13
CA MET A 1 -15.67 11.46 1.32
C MET A 1 -14.37 10.81 1.77
N GLU A 2 -14.33 10.27 2.97
CA GLU A 2 -13.14 9.54 3.43
C GLU A 2 -13.15 8.19 2.71
N ILE A 3 -12.18 7.97 1.84
CA ILE A 3 -11.95 6.66 1.22
C ILE A 3 -11.07 5.89 2.18
N MET A 4 -11.35 4.60 2.38
CA MET A 4 -10.51 3.77 3.23
C MET A 4 -10.30 2.44 2.53
N VAL A 5 -9.07 2.19 2.09
CA VAL A 5 -8.70 0.95 1.42
C VAL A 5 -7.69 0.22 2.29
N LYS A 6 -8.06 -0.97 2.76
CA LYS A 6 -7.20 -1.86 3.53
C LYS A 6 -6.61 -2.91 2.60
N ILE A 7 -5.30 -2.89 2.46
CA ILE A 7 -4.54 -3.79 1.59
C ILE A 7 -3.76 -4.76 2.48
N THR A 8 -4.07 -6.04 2.35
CA THR A 8 -3.34 -7.13 3.00
C THR A 8 -2.46 -7.81 1.96
N PHE A 9 -1.26 -8.21 2.34
CA PHE A 9 -0.33 -8.89 1.44
C PHE A 9 -0.17 -10.35 1.86
N SER A 10 -0.26 -11.26 0.89
CA SER A 10 -0.11 -12.71 1.07
C SER A 10 1.20 -13.16 0.43
N PRO A 11 2.26 -13.41 1.23
CA PRO A 11 3.55 -13.80 0.69
C PRO A 11 3.54 -15.21 0.11
N ILE A 12 4.10 -15.37 -1.10
CA ILE A 12 4.27 -16.67 -1.74
C ILE A 12 5.66 -16.78 -2.37
N TYR A 13 6.31 -17.93 -2.20
CA TYR A 13 7.53 -18.21 -2.95
C TYR A 13 7.17 -18.53 -4.40
N ALA A 14 7.44 -17.58 -5.30
CA ALA A 14 7.05 -17.67 -6.70
C ALA A 14 8.08 -16.93 -7.59
N PRO A 15 9.26 -17.51 -7.82
CA PRO A 15 10.36 -16.85 -8.55
C PRO A 15 10.06 -16.63 -10.04
N THR A 16 9.00 -17.22 -10.58
CA THR A 16 8.56 -17.07 -11.97
C THR A 16 7.46 -16.02 -12.15
N PHE A 17 6.93 -15.46 -11.06
CA PHE A 17 5.84 -14.48 -11.08
C PHE A 17 6.41 -13.06 -11.02
N ASP A 18 5.73 -12.09 -11.64
CA ASP A 18 6.15 -10.70 -11.59
C ASP A 18 6.07 -10.15 -10.16
N LEU A 19 7.20 -9.66 -9.64
CA LEU A 19 7.28 -9.01 -8.34
C LEU A 19 6.37 -7.76 -8.29
N LEU A 20 5.77 -7.51 -7.12
CA LEU A 20 5.07 -6.25 -6.84
C LEU A 20 6.09 -5.11 -6.74
N LYS A 21 6.06 -4.18 -7.70
CA LYS A 21 6.99 -3.05 -7.82
C LYS A 21 6.32 -1.71 -7.56
N THR A 22 5.10 -1.52 -8.08
CA THR A 22 4.35 -0.27 -7.92
C THR A 22 2.90 -0.53 -7.51
N LEU A 23 2.42 0.27 -6.56
CA LEU A 23 1.07 0.21 -6.03
C LEU A 23 0.57 1.64 -5.87
N ASN A 24 -0.55 1.97 -6.49
CA ASN A 24 -1.19 3.27 -6.38
C ASN A 24 -2.67 3.07 -6.12
N VAL A 25 -3.24 3.90 -5.25
CA VAL A 25 -4.67 3.92 -4.97
C VAL A 25 -5.21 5.29 -5.33
N GLU A 26 -6.30 5.32 -6.09
CA GLU A 26 -7.03 6.55 -6.39
C GLU A 26 -8.53 6.31 -6.14
N GLY A 27 -9.02 6.74 -4.99
CA GLY A 27 -10.38 6.39 -4.58
C GLY A 27 -10.52 4.90 -4.29
N TYR A 28 -11.37 4.22 -5.05
CA TYR A 28 -11.50 2.75 -5.06
C TYR A 28 -10.85 2.12 -6.29
N LYS A 29 -10.00 2.86 -7.02
CA LYS A 29 -9.19 2.32 -8.10
C LYS A 29 -7.82 1.95 -7.57
N LEU A 30 -7.40 0.74 -7.89
CA LEU A 30 -6.11 0.21 -7.51
C LEU A 30 -5.27 -0.03 -8.76
N THR A 31 -4.09 0.56 -8.83
CA THR A 31 -3.13 0.32 -9.91
C THR A 31 -1.96 -0.50 -9.36
N VAL A 32 -1.80 -1.72 -9.84
CA VAL A 32 -0.73 -2.64 -9.44
C VAL A 32 0.18 -2.91 -10.64
N ASN A 33 1.47 -2.59 -10.54
CA ASN A 33 2.44 -2.77 -11.64
C ASN A 33 1.97 -2.14 -12.98
N GLY A 34 1.22 -1.04 -12.92
CA GLY A 34 0.62 -0.39 -14.10
C GLY A 34 -0.70 -0.99 -14.60
N LYS A 35 -1.21 -2.07 -13.99
CA LYS A 35 -2.54 -2.62 -14.27
C LYS A 35 -3.58 -2.00 -13.33
N GLU A 36 -4.57 -1.34 -13.90
CA GLU A 36 -5.68 -0.71 -13.16
C GLU A 36 -6.80 -1.71 -12.88
N PHE A 37 -7.34 -1.64 -11.66
CA PHE A 37 -8.51 -2.37 -11.17
C PHE A 37 -9.48 -1.38 -10.54
N ASP A 38 -10.68 -1.27 -11.11
CA ASP A 38 -11.70 -0.33 -10.64
C ASP A 38 -12.73 -1.03 -9.74
N PHE A 39 -12.71 -0.71 -8.44
CA PHE A 39 -13.68 -1.19 -7.46
C PHE A 39 -14.73 -0.12 -7.10
N SER A 40 -14.74 1.02 -7.79
CA SER A 40 -15.76 2.07 -7.63
C SER A 40 -17.21 1.59 -7.79
N PRO A 41 -17.55 0.58 -8.63
CA PRO A 41 -18.92 0.09 -8.70
C PRO A 41 -19.34 -0.82 -7.52
N LEU A 42 -18.43 -1.18 -6.62
CA LEU A 42 -18.74 -2.05 -5.48
C LEU A 42 -19.44 -1.26 -4.36
N GLU A 43 -20.69 -1.63 -4.06
CA GLU A 43 -21.49 -0.97 -3.02
C GLU A 43 -21.10 -1.41 -1.60
N LYS A 44 -21.43 -0.60 -0.60
CA LYS A 44 -21.16 -0.91 0.81
C LYS A 44 -21.91 -2.17 1.25
N GLY A 45 -21.20 -3.08 1.91
CA GLY A 45 -21.73 -4.38 2.33
C GLY A 45 -21.67 -5.47 1.25
N TYR A 46 -21.13 -5.17 0.06
CA TYR A 46 -20.96 -6.13 -1.03
C TYR A 46 -19.52 -6.63 -1.13
N GLU A 47 -19.38 -7.79 -1.76
CA GLU A 47 -18.10 -8.38 -2.09
C GLU A 47 -18.00 -8.71 -3.58
N LEU A 48 -16.78 -8.65 -4.10
CA LEU A 48 -16.44 -8.97 -5.48
C LEU A 48 -15.53 -10.19 -5.49
N SER A 49 -16.02 -11.28 -6.09
CA SER A 49 -15.29 -12.54 -6.22
C SER A 49 -14.04 -12.39 -7.11
N LEU A 50 -13.03 -13.24 -6.88
CA LEU A 50 -11.80 -13.29 -7.67
C LEU A 50 -12.05 -13.43 -9.18
N GLU A 51 -13.05 -14.22 -9.57
CA GLU A 51 -13.44 -14.42 -10.97
C GLU A 51 -13.90 -13.12 -11.63
N ALA A 52 -14.59 -12.25 -10.88
CA ALA A 52 -15.04 -10.96 -11.36
C ALA A 52 -13.91 -9.92 -11.41
N ILE A 53 -12.88 -10.07 -10.56
CA ILE A 53 -11.66 -9.25 -10.63
C ILE A 53 -10.80 -9.63 -11.84
N GLY A 54 -10.79 -10.91 -12.23
CA GLY A 54 -10.09 -11.39 -13.41
C GLY A 54 -8.57 -11.25 -13.31
N SER A 55 -7.99 -11.50 -12.13
CA SER A 55 -6.56 -11.36 -11.91
C SER A 55 -6.02 -12.28 -10.83
N GLU A 56 -4.94 -12.98 -11.15
CA GLU A 56 -4.22 -13.90 -10.26
C GLU A 56 -3.44 -13.17 -9.14
N LEU A 57 -3.30 -11.85 -9.26
CA LEU A 57 -2.70 -11.00 -8.22
C LEU A 57 -3.55 -10.91 -6.95
N PHE A 58 -4.84 -11.26 -7.02
CA PHE A 58 -5.73 -11.24 -5.86
C PHE A 58 -5.87 -12.67 -5.33
N THR A 59 -5.66 -12.83 -4.03
CA THR A 59 -5.76 -14.15 -3.36
C THR A 59 -7.07 -14.35 -2.64
N ASP A 60 -7.81 -13.26 -2.39
CA ASP A 60 -9.12 -13.27 -1.76
C ASP A 60 -10.05 -12.29 -2.49
N LYS A 61 -11.35 -12.38 -2.20
CA LYS A 61 -12.37 -11.48 -2.71
C LYS A 61 -12.11 -10.04 -2.24
N ALA A 62 -12.54 -9.06 -3.02
CA ALA A 62 -12.57 -7.68 -2.57
C ALA A 62 -13.86 -7.45 -1.78
N VAL A 63 -13.76 -6.96 -0.55
CA VAL A 63 -14.92 -6.79 0.34
C VAL A 63 -15.09 -5.32 0.68
N MET A 64 -16.23 -4.73 0.34
CA MET A 64 -16.61 -3.39 0.77
C MET A 64 -17.41 -3.49 2.06
N SER A 65 -16.84 -3.02 3.16
CA SER A 65 -17.50 -3.01 4.46
C SER A 65 -18.72 -2.09 4.43
N THR A 66 -19.67 -2.29 5.34
CA THR A 66 -20.85 -1.40 5.50
C THR A 66 -20.49 0.04 5.82
N ASP A 67 -19.31 0.26 6.41
CA ASP A 67 -18.76 1.58 6.70
C ASP A 67 -18.15 2.25 5.45
N GLY A 68 -17.85 1.48 4.39
CA GLY A 68 -17.17 1.94 3.18
C GLY A 68 -15.67 1.68 3.17
N VAL A 69 -15.21 0.69 3.93
CA VAL A 69 -13.81 0.25 3.91
C VAL A 69 -13.64 -0.89 2.91
N LEU A 70 -12.87 -0.65 1.84
CA LEU A 70 -12.53 -1.66 0.84
C LEU A 70 -11.37 -2.51 1.34
N SER A 71 -11.60 -3.79 1.63
CA SER A 71 -10.58 -4.75 2.03
C SER A 71 -10.21 -5.65 0.87
N ILE A 72 -8.92 -5.73 0.56
CA ILE A 72 -8.38 -6.60 -0.50
C ILE A 72 -7.13 -7.33 -0.02
N THR A 73 -6.88 -8.49 -0.63
CA THR A 73 -5.68 -9.29 -0.35
C THR A 73 -4.90 -9.55 -1.64
N LEU A 74 -3.70 -8.96 -1.71
CA LEU A 74 -2.81 -9.07 -2.85
C LEU A 74 -1.76 -10.15 -2.63
N LEU A 75 -1.50 -10.93 -3.68
CA LEU A 75 -0.40 -11.88 -3.73
C LEU A 75 0.93 -11.10 -3.76
N MET A 76 1.83 -11.46 -2.86
CA MET A 76 3.18 -10.91 -2.78
C MET A 76 4.18 -12.00 -3.18
N PRO A 77 4.41 -12.20 -4.48
CA PRO A 77 5.42 -13.13 -4.94
C PRO A 77 6.80 -12.63 -4.52
N TYR A 78 7.61 -13.55 -4.01
CA TYR A 78 9.02 -13.31 -3.68
C TYR A 78 9.89 -14.45 -4.19
N ASP A 79 11.17 -14.14 -4.34
CA ASP A 79 12.25 -15.06 -4.70
C ASP A 79 13.28 -15.15 -3.56
N GLU A 80 14.26 -16.04 -3.69
CA GLU A 80 15.26 -16.26 -2.64
C GLU A 80 16.07 -14.99 -2.32
N ALA A 81 16.32 -14.12 -3.31
CA ALA A 81 17.05 -12.86 -3.11
C ALA A 81 16.18 -11.75 -2.49
N THR A 82 14.85 -11.89 -2.53
CA THR A 82 13.89 -10.89 -1.99
C THR A 82 13.15 -11.36 -0.74
N ALA A 83 13.40 -12.57 -0.24
CA ALA A 83 12.75 -13.21 0.93
C ALA A 83 13.12 -12.59 2.30
N THR A 84 12.96 -11.28 2.45
CA THR A 84 13.16 -10.56 3.72
C THR A 84 12.02 -10.81 4.71
N ASP A 85 12.26 -10.59 6.01
CA ASP A 85 11.20 -10.71 7.03
C ASP A 85 10.01 -9.77 6.79
N ALA A 86 10.26 -8.57 6.26
CA ALA A 86 9.21 -7.61 5.90
C ALA A 86 8.28 -8.13 4.79
N ILE A 87 8.82 -8.95 3.88
CA ILE A 87 8.05 -9.60 2.82
C ILE A 87 7.39 -10.88 3.34
N ARG A 88 8.07 -11.67 4.17
CA ARG A 88 7.50 -12.90 4.76
C ARG A 88 6.41 -12.65 5.81
N PHE A 89 6.43 -11.47 6.44
CA PHE A 89 5.45 -11.03 7.44
C PHE A 89 4.99 -9.59 7.16
N PRO A 90 4.26 -9.37 6.05
CA PRO A 90 3.92 -8.03 5.64
C PRO A 90 2.83 -7.43 6.55
N VAL A 91 3.04 -6.18 6.94
CA VAL A 91 2.05 -5.42 7.70
C VAL A 91 0.97 -4.92 6.73
N PRO A 92 -0.33 -5.09 7.06
CA PRO A 92 -1.41 -4.56 6.23
C PRO A 92 -1.37 -3.03 6.20
N VAL A 93 -1.60 -2.45 5.03
CA VAL A 93 -1.58 -1.01 4.82
C VAL A 93 -3.00 -0.48 4.70
N THR A 94 -3.26 0.66 5.35
CA THR A 94 -4.54 1.37 5.22
C THR A 94 -4.30 2.68 4.49
N VAL A 95 -5.00 2.85 3.38
CA VAL A 95 -4.89 4.01 2.51
C VAL A 95 -6.12 4.88 2.68
N THR A 96 -5.91 6.12 3.09
CA THR A 96 -6.99 7.10 3.33
C THR A 96 -7.02 8.25 2.34
N ALA A 97 -5.96 8.40 1.54
CA ALA A 97 -5.81 9.42 0.51
C ALA A 97 -5.29 8.80 -0.78
N ALA A 98 -5.66 9.39 -1.92
CA ALA A 98 -5.15 8.97 -3.20
C ALA A 98 -3.63 9.17 -3.27
N GLY A 99 -2.90 8.18 -3.78
CA GLY A 99 -1.47 8.25 -3.94
C GLY A 99 -0.78 6.90 -4.04
N PRO A 100 0.55 6.93 -4.23
CA PRO A 100 1.38 5.74 -4.18
C PRO A 100 1.33 5.12 -2.78
N VAL A 101 1.22 3.80 -2.74
CA VAL A 101 1.20 3.02 -1.50
C VAL A 101 2.55 2.36 -1.35
N ASP A 102 3.16 2.50 -0.18
CA ASP A 102 4.39 1.79 0.16
C ASP A 102 4.14 0.28 0.13
N ILE A 103 4.79 -0.37 -0.82
CA ILE A 103 4.89 -1.82 -0.85
C ILE A 103 6.03 -2.18 0.09
N PRO A 104 5.87 -3.17 0.98
CA PRO A 104 7.01 -3.70 1.72
C PRO A 104 7.98 -4.32 0.71
N THR A 105 9.00 -3.55 0.37
CA THR A 105 10.09 -3.92 -0.53
C THR A 105 11.37 -4.14 0.27
N ASN A 106 12.41 -4.68 -0.38
CA ASN A 106 13.76 -4.90 0.12
C ASN A 106 14.48 -3.64 0.67
N HIS A 107 13.79 -2.54 0.93
CA HIS A 107 14.37 -1.47 1.72
C HIS A 107 14.40 -1.94 3.18
N PRO A 108 15.53 -1.82 3.91
CA PRO A 108 15.46 -1.90 5.36
C PRO A 108 14.33 -0.98 5.78
N ALA A 109 13.41 -1.46 6.63
CA ALA A 109 12.29 -0.67 7.12
C ALA A 109 12.85 0.71 7.48
N GLN A 110 12.55 1.74 6.68
CA GLN A 110 12.86 3.08 7.14
C GLN A 110 12.02 3.20 8.41
N PRO A 111 12.64 3.37 9.58
CA PRO A 111 11.88 3.59 10.80
C PRO A 111 10.89 4.71 10.47
N PRO A 112 9.61 4.57 10.89
CA PRO A 112 8.54 5.45 10.45
C PRO A 112 9.04 6.88 10.50
N VAL A 113 9.28 7.46 9.33
CA VAL A 113 9.57 8.88 9.23
C VAL A 113 8.24 9.50 9.62
N THR A 114 8.12 9.77 10.92
CA THR A 114 7.15 10.73 11.40
C THR A 114 7.41 11.95 10.53
N PRO A 115 6.45 12.44 9.74
CA PRO A 115 6.63 13.71 9.07
C PRO A 115 6.87 14.70 10.20
N THR A 116 8.15 14.99 10.44
CA THR A 116 8.55 16.17 11.17
C THR A 116 8.12 17.24 10.20
N VAL A 117 6.90 17.73 10.43
CA VAL A 117 6.52 19.08 10.07
C VAL A 117 7.70 19.90 10.56
N GLU A 118 8.57 20.29 9.63
CA GLU A 118 9.56 21.33 9.86
C GLU A 118 8.72 22.57 10.11
N ASP A 119 8.39 22.71 11.38
CA ASP A 119 7.61 23.75 11.99
C ASP A 119 8.38 25.05 11.72
N ASP A 120 7.82 25.84 10.81
CA ASP A 120 8.16 27.22 10.53
C ASP A 120 7.93 28.05 11.80
N HIS A 121 8.86 27.98 12.75
CA HIS A 121 8.84 28.83 13.94
C HIS A 121 10.24 29.40 14.17
N GLY A 122 10.45 30.60 13.63
CA GLY A 122 11.66 31.38 13.79
C GLY A 122 11.90 31.92 15.21
N LEU A 123 13.16 32.25 15.49
CA LEU A 123 13.67 33.30 16.41
C LEU A 123 15.21 33.33 16.23
N LEU A 124 15.78 34.34 15.56
CA LEU A 124 16.44 35.53 16.14
C LEU A 124 17.73 35.27 16.97
N ALA A 125 18.80 35.96 16.52
CA ALA A 125 20.07 36.28 17.20
C ALA A 125 21.06 35.09 17.40
N GLU A 126 22.38 35.24 17.26
CA GLU A 126 23.23 36.38 17.61
C GLU A 126 24.56 36.38 16.84
N GLN A 127 25.20 37.55 16.83
CA GLN A 127 26.49 37.87 16.21
C GLN A 127 27.69 37.28 16.97
N GLU A 128 28.88 37.37 16.35
CA GLU A 128 30.27 37.49 16.90
C GLU A 128 31.23 36.51 16.19
N ASN A 129 32.06 36.95 15.23
CA ASN A 129 33.38 37.61 15.35
C ASN A 129 34.54 36.67 15.77
N LEU A 130 35.67 36.82 15.05
CA LEU A 130 37.01 36.25 15.26
C LEU A 130 37.15 34.73 14.97
N HIS A 131 38.11 34.24 14.18
CA HIS A 131 39.54 34.60 14.11
C HIS A 131 40.09 34.38 12.69
#